data_AF-A0A9E2W3L8-F1
#
_entry.id   AF-A0A9E2W3L8-F1
#
_cell.length_a   1.000
_cell.length_b   1.000
_cell.length_c   1.000
_cell.angle_alpha   90.00
_cell.angle_beta   90.00
_cell.angle_gamma   90.00
#
_symmetry.space_group_name_H-M   'P 1'
#
loop_
_entity.id
_entity.type
_entity.pdbx_description
1 polymer ?
#
loop_
_entity_poly.entity_id
_entity_poly.type
_entity_poly.pdbx_seq_one_letter_code
_entity_poly.pdbx_strand_id
1 'polypeptide(L)'
;RPGSRPERPAGPPLTTTHRNAFLATLSPEQLPVAEQLLRGGMPAVRAAVAEQNKNASAQGRPTVDPTTIDRIAEDLLSKSNLAMWKDRAAGALGAGKELKLRDLRAVVTSAKTTTLDDDARAQLKELQTLLNARLDVLRTRWTSDLDQALAAQNWADALRLAARPPDMSTRLSSEAASAIVAGVSAALNPDQTPAVFVELVELSAETSIRRNIKPVGIPADEGCRTVAVKYAGAIPEFAKLLGMKVPPPPPPTRRPASRRAS
;
A
#
# COMPACT_ATOMS: atom_id res chain seq x y z
N ARG A 1 11.34 -10.75 -31.89
CA ARG A 1 10.02 -10.56 -31.23
C ARG A 1 10.29 -9.92 -29.87
N PRO A 2 9.95 -8.65 -29.62
CA PRO A 2 10.06 -8.09 -28.27
C PRO A 2 8.93 -8.68 -27.43
N GLY A 3 9.28 -9.27 -26.29
CA GLY A 3 8.35 -9.94 -25.39
C GLY A 3 7.29 -8.99 -24.83
N SER A 4 6.07 -9.52 -24.71
CA SER A 4 4.91 -8.88 -24.09
C SER A 4 5.29 -8.35 -22.71
N ARG A 5 5.30 -7.02 -22.54
CA ARG A 5 5.39 -6.39 -21.23
C ARG A 5 4.21 -6.91 -20.38
N PRO A 6 4.41 -7.35 -19.13
CA PRO A 6 3.30 -7.75 -18.28
C PRO A 6 2.29 -6.60 -18.22
N GLU A 7 1.05 -6.88 -18.61
CA GLU A 7 -0.05 -5.93 -18.50
C GLU A 7 -0.06 -5.36 -17.08
N ARG A 8 -0.03 -4.03 -16.96
CA ARG A 8 -0.29 -3.39 -15.67
C ARG A 8 -1.65 -3.91 -15.18
N PRO A 9 -1.81 -4.24 -13.89
CA PRO A 9 -3.10 -4.67 -13.36
C PRO A 9 -4.16 -3.65 -13.77
N ALA A 10 -5.19 -4.10 -14.48
CA ALA A 10 -6.28 -3.23 -14.91
C ALA A 10 -6.90 -2.59 -13.65
N GLY A 11 -6.88 -1.26 -13.60
CA GLY A 11 -7.57 -0.51 -12.55
C GLY A 11 -9.10 -0.66 -12.70
N PRO A 12 -9.88 0.14 -11.95
CA PRO A 12 -11.33 0.15 -12.13
C PRO A 12 -11.68 0.42 -13.60
N PRO A 13 -12.73 -0.20 -14.16
CA PRO A 13 -13.16 0.07 -15.53
C PRO A 13 -13.39 1.58 -15.67
N LEU A 14 -12.64 2.20 -16.59
CA LEU A 14 -12.69 3.65 -16.77
C LEU A 14 -13.91 4.01 -17.60
N THR A 15 -14.89 4.65 -16.97
CA THR A 15 -15.95 5.36 -17.71
C THR A 15 -15.42 6.70 -18.20
N THR A 16 -16.10 7.29 -19.19
CA THR A 16 -15.79 8.64 -19.71
C THR A 16 -16.96 9.60 -19.55
N THR A 17 -18.02 9.18 -18.86
CA THR A 17 -19.30 9.89 -18.77
C THR A 17 -19.13 11.29 -18.19
N HIS A 18 -18.46 11.41 -17.05
CA HIS A 18 -18.30 12.69 -16.36
C HIS A 18 -17.25 13.57 -17.04
N ARG A 19 -16.20 12.99 -17.61
CA ARG A 19 -15.23 13.75 -18.42
C ARG A 19 -15.87 14.31 -19.69
N ASN A 20 -16.65 13.52 -20.41
CA ASN A 20 -17.35 13.97 -21.61
C ASN A 20 -18.37 15.05 -21.28
N ALA A 21 -19.14 14.88 -20.19
CA ALA A 21 -20.07 15.90 -19.71
C ALA A 21 -19.35 17.20 -19.34
N PHE A 22 -18.20 17.13 -18.66
CA PHE A 22 -17.37 18.29 -18.35
C PHE A 22 -16.90 19.01 -19.62
N LEU A 23 -16.32 18.28 -20.57
CA LEU A 23 -15.82 18.86 -21.83
C LEU A 23 -16.94 19.55 -22.62
N ALA A 24 -18.15 19.01 -22.64
CA ALA A 24 -19.29 19.61 -23.31
C ALA A 24 -19.72 20.98 -22.73
N THR A 25 -19.28 21.34 -21.52
CA THR A 25 -19.57 22.66 -20.91
C THR A 25 -18.56 23.75 -21.26
N LEU A 26 -17.47 23.40 -21.95
CA LEU A 26 -16.33 24.29 -22.16
C LEU A 26 -16.45 25.09 -23.46
N SER A 27 -15.87 26.28 -23.47
CA SER A 27 -15.71 27.05 -24.71
C SER A 27 -14.70 26.38 -25.65
N PRO A 28 -14.75 26.67 -26.96
CA PRO A 28 -13.78 26.13 -27.93
C PRO A 28 -12.32 26.41 -27.60
N GLU A 29 -12.04 27.53 -26.92
CA GLU A 29 -10.70 27.93 -26.50
C GLU A 29 -10.21 27.14 -25.27
N GLN A 30 -11.13 26.70 -24.40
CA GLN A 30 -10.83 25.93 -23.20
C GLN A 30 -10.66 24.44 -23.46
N LEU A 31 -11.33 23.91 -24.50
CA LEU A 31 -11.32 22.49 -24.84
C LEU A 31 -9.89 21.90 -24.98
N PRO A 32 -8.96 22.48 -25.76
CA PRO A 32 -7.64 21.91 -25.91
C PRO A 32 -6.84 21.86 -24.60
N VAL A 33 -7.03 22.86 -23.74
CA VAL A 33 -6.36 22.93 -22.43
C VAL A 33 -6.92 21.85 -21.50
N ALA A 34 -8.25 21.70 -21.46
CA ALA A 34 -8.91 20.68 -20.66
C ALA A 34 -8.55 19.24 -21.09
N GLU A 35 -8.44 18.98 -22.38
CA GLU A 35 -8.01 17.67 -22.90
C GLU A 35 -6.58 17.32 -22.43
N GLN A 36 -5.66 18.28 -22.45
CA GLN A 36 -4.30 18.06 -21.94
C GLN A 36 -4.28 17.87 -20.41
N LEU A 37 -5.11 18.63 -19.67
CA LEU A 37 -5.28 18.44 -18.23
C LEU A 37 -5.77 17.02 -17.90
N LEU A 38 -6.76 16.52 -18.63
CA LEU A 38 -7.28 15.16 -18.43
C LEU A 38 -6.28 14.06 -18.80
N ARG A 39 -5.32 14.36 -19.69
CA ARG A 39 -4.25 13.42 -20.08
C ARG A 39 -3.13 13.33 -19.04
N GLY A 40 -2.70 14.44 -18.46
CA GLY A 40 -1.53 14.44 -17.57
C GLY A 40 -1.41 15.62 -16.62
N GLY A 41 -2.49 16.37 -16.38
CA GLY A 41 -2.52 17.53 -15.50
C GLY A 41 -1.68 18.70 -16.03
N MET A 42 -1.33 19.63 -15.12
CA MET A 42 -0.55 20.84 -15.45
C MET A 42 0.76 20.56 -16.21
N PRO A 43 1.55 19.51 -15.89
CA PRO A 43 2.76 19.21 -16.66
C PRO A 43 2.50 18.91 -18.14
N ALA A 44 1.39 18.23 -18.45
CA ALA A 44 1.03 17.93 -19.84
C ALA A 44 0.62 19.18 -20.61
N VAL A 45 -0.12 20.10 -19.97
CA VAL A 45 -0.46 21.41 -20.55
C VAL A 45 0.81 22.19 -20.88
N ARG A 46 1.72 22.33 -19.92
CA ARG A 46 2.98 23.07 -20.10
C ARG A 46 3.87 22.48 -21.19
N ALA A 47 3.97 21.15 -21.25
CA ALA A 47 4.72 20.47 -22.29
C ALA A 47 4.11 20.70 -23.68
N ALA A 48 2.79 20.61 -23.81
CA ALA A 48 2.08 20.85 -25.06
C ALA A 48 2.27 22.30 -25.56
N VAL A 49 2.18 23.28 -24.66
CA VAL A 49 2.41 24.70 -25.00
C VAL A 49 3.86 24.94 -25.44
N ALA A 50 4.84 24.36 -24.74
CA ALA A 50 6.24 24.50 -25.11
C ALA A 50 6.53 23.91 -26.51
N GLU A 51 5.95 22.75 -26.80
CA GLU A 51 6.05 22.11 -28.12
C GLU A 51 5.38 22.95 -29.22
N GLN A 52 4.17 23.46 -28.95
CA GLN A 52 3.45 24.34 -29.88
C GLN A 52 4.25 25.60 -30.19
N ASN A 53 4.81 26.27 -29.18
CA ASN A 53 5.59 27.50 -29.37
C ASN A 53 6.90 27.26 -30.11
N LYS A 54 7.56 26.13 -29.86
CA LYS A 54 8.74 25.72 -30.63
C LYS A 54 8.40 25.56 -32.11
N ASN A 55 7.29 24.90 -32.42
CA ASN A 55 6.84 24.67 -33.80
C ASN A 55 6.38 25.98 -34.47
N ALA A 56 5.66 26.85 -33.77
CA ALA A 56 5.24 28.15 -34.28
C ALA A 56 6.45 29.02 -34.64
N SER A 57 7.44 29.08 -33.76
CA SER A 57 8.69 29.83 -33.98
C SER A 57 9.46 29.29 -35.20
N ALA A 58 9.55 27.96 -35.34
CA ALA A 58 10.21 27.33 -36.48
C ALA A 58 9.50 27.61 -37.83
N GLN A 59 8.20 27.90 -37.80
CA GLN A 59 7.38 28.20 -38.97
C GLN A 59 7.18 29.71 -39.19
N GLY A 60 7.84 30.57 -38.40
CA GLY A 60 7.66 32.02 -38.47
C GLY A 60 6.25 32.50 -38.08
N ARG A 61 5.50 31.69 -37.33
CA ARG A 61 4.16 32.02 -36.83
C ARG A 61 4.22 32.62 -35.42
N PRO A 62 3.23 33.43 -35.02
CA PRO A 62 3.15 33.95 -33.65
C PRO A 62 3.08 32.83 -32.61
N THR A 63 3.78 33.00 -31.48
CA THR A 63 3.72 32.09 -30.33
C THR A 63 2.55 32.41 -29.42
N VAL A 64 2.07 31.41 -28.69
CA VAL A 64 1.04 31.55 -27.65
C VAL A 64 1.70 31.96 -26.33
N ASP A 65 1.08 32.85 -25.56
CA ASP A 65 1.53 33.20 -24.21
C ASP A 65 1.32 32.03 -23.22
N PRO A 66 2.38 31.39 -22.70
CA PRO A 66 2.24 30.27 -21.78
C PRO A 66 1.58 30.64 -20.46
N THR A 67 1.73 31.88 -20.00
CA THR A 67 1.20 32.32 -18.70
C THR A 67 -0.32 32.41 -18.71
N THR A 68 -0.89 32.83 -19.85
CA THR A 68 -2.34 32.85 -20.06
C THR A 68 -2.92 31.44 -20.11
N ILE A 69 -2.23 30.49 -20.77
CA ILE A 69 -2.68 29.09 -20.81
C ILE A 69 -2.60 28.44 -19.42
N ASP A 70 -1.54 28.70 -18.66
CA ASP A 70 -1.40 28.19 -17.29
C ASP A 70 -2.56 28.66 -16.39
N ARG A 71 -2.98 29.93 -16.51
CA ARG A 71 -4.13 30.46 -15.76
C ARG A 71 -5.43 29.76 -16.11
N ILE A 72 -5.71 29.58 -17.40
CA ILE A 72 -6.89 28.82 -17.87
C ILE A 72 -6.85 27.39 -17.34
N ALA A 73 -5.67 26.77 -17.34
CA ALA A 73 -5.51 25.41 -16.86
C ALA A 73 -5.77 25.29 -15.34
N GLU A 74 -5.30 26.26 -14.55
CA GLU A 74 -5.56 26.33 -13.11
C GLU A 74 -7.06 26.45 -12.81
N ASP A 75 -7.78 27.30 -13.54
CA ASP A 75 -9.24 27.46 -13.41
C ASP A 75 -10.02 26.18 -13.72
N LEU A 76 -9.54 25.40 -14.69
CA LEU A 76 -10.18 24.15 -15.12
C LEU A 76 -9.75 22.94 -14.29
N LEU A 77 -8.63 23.03 -13.55
CA LEU A 77 -8.00 21.91 -12.88
C LEU A 77 -8.92 21.21 -11.87
N SER A 78 -9.59 21.98 -11.00
CA SER A 78 -10.47 21.41 -9.98
C SER A 78 -11.65 20.64 -10.60
N LYS A 79 -12.27 21.20 -11.65
CA LYS A 79 -13.40 20.56 -12.36
C LYS A 79 -12.95 19.31 -13.12
N SER A 80 -11.77 19.37 -13.74
CA SER A 80 -11.17 18.24 -14.46
C SER A 80 -10.86 17.08 -13.51
N ASN A 81 -10.27 17.37 -12.34
CA ASN A 81 -9.99 16.38 -11.30
C ASN A 81 -11.27 15.76 -10.75
N LEU A 82 -12.32 16.56 -10.52
CA LEU A 82 -13.63 16.07 -10.09
C LEU A 82 -14.24 15.11 -11.12
N ALA A 83 -14.26 15.48 -12.40
CA ALA A 83 -14.77 14.63 -13.47
C ALA A 83 -14.00 13.30 -13.58
N MET A 84 -12.67 13.35 -13.54
CA MET A 84 -11.85 12.14 -13.51
C MET A 84 -12.11 11.25 -12.30
N TRP A 85 -12.30 11.85 -11.13
CA TRP A 85 -12.60 11.10 -9.91
C TRP A 85 -13.97 10.43 -9.99
N LYS A 86 -15.02 11.15 -10.46
CA LYS A 86 -16.36 10.60 -10.64
C LYS A 86 -16.39 9.43 -11.63
N ASP A 87 -15.64 9.51 -12.73
CA ASP A 87 -15.54 8.39 -13.69
C ASP A 87 -14.92 7.13 -13.04
N ARG A 88 -13.88 7.31 -12.22
CA ARG A 88 -13.26 6.21 -11.46
C ARG A 88 -14.19 5.67 -10.37
N ALA A 89 -14.92 6.55 -9.69
CA ALA A 89 -15.88 6.18 -8.66
C ALA A 89 -17.05 5.37 -9.25
N ALA A 90 -17.63 5.84 -10.36
CA ALA A 90 -18.69 5.13 -11.08
C ALA A 90 -18.22 3.76 -11.58
N GLY A 91 -17.00 3.67 -12.15
CA GLY A 91 -16.41 2.40 -12.54
C GLY A 91 -16.19 1.44 -11.36
N ALA A 92 -15.76 1.97 -10.20
CA ALA A 92 -15.56 1.19 -8.99
C ALA A 92 -16.89 0.67 -8.41
N LEU A 93 -17.93 1.50 -8.38
CA LEU A 93 -19.28 1.12 -7.95
C LEU A 93 -19.88 0.06 -8.90
N GLY A 94 -19.74 0.25 -10.22
CA GLY A 94 -20.22 -0.70 -11.23
C GLY A 94 -19.54 -2.06 -11.15
N ALA A 95 -18.23 -2.12 -10.85
CA ALA A 95 -17.51 -3.37 -10.66
C ALA A 95 -17.83 -4.08 -9.33
N GLY A 96 -18.31 -3.36 -8.32
CA GLY A 96 -18.77 -3.91 -7.05
C GLY A 96 -17.77 -4.87 -6.38
N LYS A 97 -18.16 -6.14 -6.23
CA LYS A 97 -17.35 -7.18 -5.55
C LYS A 97 -16.16 -7.67 -6.39
N GLU A 98 -16.23 -7.57 -7.71
CA GLU A 98 -15.18 -8.01 -8.64
C GLU A 98 -13.95 -7.07 -8.61
N LEU A 99 -14.15 -5.82 -8.17
CA LEU A 99 -13.07 -4.87 -8.00
C LEU A 99 -12.05 -5.38 -6.97
N LYS A 100 -10.76 -5.26 -7.26
CA LYS A 100 -9.70 -5.61 -6.29
C LYS A 100 -9.69 -4.61 -5.14
N LEU A 101 -9.44 -5.09 -3.92
CA LEU A 101 -9.41 -4.26 -2.72
C LEU A 101 -8.39 -3.11 -2.81
N ARG A 102 -7.25 -3.35 -3.45
CA ARG A 102 -6.22 -2.33 -3.71
C ARG A 102 -6.77 -1.16 -4.54
N ASP A 103 -7.52 -1.46 -5.58
CA ASP A 103 -8.04 -0.45 -6.51
C ASP A 103 -9.18 0.34 -5.86
N LEU A 104 -10.04 -0.34 -5.08
CA LEU A 104 -11.04 0.32 -4.25
C LEU A 104 -10.38 1.32 -3.26
N ARG A 105 -9.30 0.91 -2.58
CA ARG A 105 -8.53 1.80 -1.69
C ARG A 105 -7.91 2.97 -2.44
N ALA A 106 -7.42 2.75 -3.66
CA ALA A 106 -6.84 3.80 -4.48
C ALA A 106 -7.88 4.87 -4.85
N VAL A 107 -9.09 4.46 -5.27
CA VAL A 107 -10.18 5.40 -5.59
C VAL A 107 -10.60 6.21 -4.37
N VAL A 108 -10.84 5.55 -3.22
CA VAL A 108 -11.19 6.22 -1.95
C VAL A 108 -10.08 7.18 -1.51
N THR A 109 -8.81 6.80 -1.63
CA THR A 109 -7.67 7.64 -1.22
C THR A 109 -7.52 8.86 -2.13
N SER A 110 -7.71 8.68 -3.45
CA SER A 110 -7.60 9.78 -4.42
C SER A 110 -8.64 10.88 -4.21
N ALA A 111 -9.73 10.61 -3.49
CA ALA A 111 -10.72 11.63 -3.14
C ALA A 111 -10.13 12.74 -2.25
N LYS A 112 -9.07 12.46 -1.47
CA LYS A 112 -8.44 13.43 -0.55
C LYS A 112 -7.77 14.61 -1.27
N THR A 113 -7.44 14.45 -2.55
CA THR A 113 -6.78 15.48 -3.37
C THR A 113 -7.74 16.13 -4.36
N THR A 114 -9.03 15.84 -4.27
CA THR A 114 -10.05 16.30 -5.21
C THR A 114 -11.10 17.10 -4.44
N THR A 115 -11.46 18.27 -4.94
CA THR A 115 -12.60 19.04 -4.42
C THR A 115 -13.89 18.36 -4.87
N LEU A 116 -14.62 17.76 -3.92
CA LEU A 116 -15.84 16.98 -4.19
C LEU A 116 -17.09 17.85 -4.07
N ASP A 117 -18.04 17.64 -4.98
CA ASP A 117 -19.41 18.13 -4.86
C ASP A 117 -20.29 17.16 -4.05
N ASP A 118 -21.59 17.45 -3.89
CA ASP A 118 -22.51 16.64 -3.10
C ASP A 118 -22.64 15.20 -3.61
N ASP A 119 -22.82 15.03 -4.93
CA ASP A 119 -22.90 13.71 -5.55
C ASP A 119 -21.61 12.92 -5.35
N ALA A 120 -20.45 13.56 -5.53
CA ALA A 120 -19.16 12.91 -5.33
C ALA A 120 -18.95 12.53 -3.86
N ARG A 121 -19.41 13.35 -2.91
CA ARG A 121 -19.38 13.01 -1.48
C ARG A 121 -20.28 11.82 -1.17
N ALA A 122 -21.45 11.71 -1.80
CA ALA A 122 -22.33 10.55 -1.66
C ALA A 122 -21.67 9.27 -2.22
N GLN A 123 -21.09 9.34 -3.42
CA GLN A 123 -20.35 8.22 -4.03
C GLN A 123 -19.15 7.80 -3.16
N LEU A 124 -18.40 8.75 -2.58
CA LEU A 124 -17.29 8.45 -1.68
C LEU A 124 -17.77 7.69 -0.44
N LYS A 125 -18.88 8.11 0.16
CA LYS A 125 -19.45 7.45 1.33
C LYS A 125 -19.87 6.01 1.03
N GLU A 126 -20.44 5.76 -0.14
CA GLU A 126 -20.79 4.42 -0.60
C GLU A 126 -19.54 3.55 -0.79
N LEU A 127 -18.51 4.05 -1.49
CA LEU A 127 -17.24 3.36 -1.68
C LEU A 127 -16.53 3.05 -0.36
N GLN A 128 -16.58 3.97 0.62
CA GLN A 128 -16.05 3.76 1.97
C GLN A 128 -16.82 2.65 2.71
N THR A 129 -18.15 2.62 2.57
CA THR A 129 -19.00 1.58 3.14
C THR A 129 -18.66 0.20 2.56
N LEU A 130 -18.54 0.11 1.23
CA LEU A 130 -18.11 -1.12 0.54
C LEU A 130 -16.70 -1.56 0.98
N LEU A 131 -15.77 -0.61 1.10
CA LEU A 131 -14.41 -0.89 1.54
C LEU A 131 -14.39 -1.46 2.96
N ASN A 132 -15.09 -0.81 3.89
CA ASN A 132 -15.16 -1.25 5.29
C ASN A 132 -15.80 -2.64 5.39
N ALA A 133 -16.94 -2.86 4.74
CA ALA A 133 -17.61 -4.17 4.75
C ALA A 133 -16.68 -5.30 4.27
N ARG A 134 -15.90 -5.05 3.21
CA ARG A 134 -14.94 -6.06 2.70
C ARG A 134 -13.75 -6.25 3.63
N LEU A 135 -13.25 -5.19 4.25
CA LEU A 135 -12.18 -5.29 5.24
C LEU A 135 -12.64 -6.05 6.48
N ASP A 136 -13.88 -5.86 6.91
CA ASP A 136 -14.43 -6.53 8.09
C ASP A 136 -14.59 -8.03 7.84
N VAL A 137 -15.04 -8.45 6.65
CA VAL A 137 -15.04 -9.87 6.26
C VAL A 137 -13.64 -10.48 6.33
N LEU A 138 -12.62 -9.78 5.81
CA LEU A 138 -11.23 -10.24 5.87
C LEU A 138 -10.69 -10.31 7.30
N ARG A 139 -11.03 -9.33 8.15
CA ARG A 139 -10.65 -9.32 9.56
C ARG A 139 -11.30 -10.47 10.32
N THR A 140 -12.61 -10.66 10.17
CA THR A 140 -13.35 -11.76 10.82
C THR A 140 -12.78 -13.11 10.43
N ARG A 141 -12.50 -13.32 9.13
CA ARG A 141 -11.87 -14.56 8.66
C ARG A 141 -10.47 -14.74 9.27
N TRP A 142 -9.63 -13.71 9.21
CA TRP A 142 -8.28 -13.76 9.77
C TRP A 142 -8.28 -14.05 11.28
N THR A 143 -9.18 -13.44 12.04
CA THR A 143 -9.34 -13.72 13.48
C THR A 143 -9.78 -15.17 13.70
N SER A 144 -10.76 -15.65 12.95
CA SER A 144 -11.22 -17.05 13.04
C SER A 144 -10.11 -18.05 12.71
N ASP A 145 -9.34 -17.81 11.64
CA ASP A 145 -8.22 -18.66 11.24
C ASP A 145 -7.11 -18.64 12.32
N LEU A 146 -6.90 -17.49 12.98
CA LEU A 146 -5.94 -17.36 14.08
C LEU A 146 -6.40 -18.13 15.32
N ASP A 147 -7.66 -18.01 15.72
CA ASP A 147 -8.22 -18.72 16.87
C ASP A 147 -8.18 -20.24 16.65
N GLN A 148 -8.45 -20.70 15.42
CA GLN A 148 -8.31 -22.11 15.04
C GLN A 148 -6.86 -22.59 15.13
N ALA A 149 -5.89 -21.81 14.63
CA ALA A 149 -4.48 -22.15 14.73
C ALA A 149 -4.00 -22.24 16.19
N LEU A 150 -4.46 -21.32 17.04
CA LEU A 150 -4.19 -21.32 18.48
C LEU A 150 -4.79 -22.54 19.19
N ALA A 151 -6.06 -22.86 18.91
CA ALA A 151 -6.73 -24.03 19.48
C ALA A 151 -6.07 -25.35 19.06
N ALA A 152 -5.61 -25.44 17.81
CA ALA A 152 -4.89 -26.60 17.29
C ALA A 152 -3.40 -26.64 17.71
N GLN A 153 -2.91 -25.63 18.44
CA GLN A 153 -1.49 -25.46 18.78
C GLN A 153 -0.57 -25.49 17.55
N ASN A 154 -1.07 -25.07 16.38
CA ASN A 154 -0.30 -24.98 15.15
C ASN A 154 0.41 -23.62 15.10
N TRP A 155 1.58 -23.57 15.74
CA TRP A 155 2.34 -22.33 15.91
C TRP A 155 2.91 -21.77 14.60
N ALA A 156 3.19 -22.62 13.60
CA ALA A 156 3.65 -22.16 12.30
C ALA A 156 2.57 -21.33 11.59
N ASP A 157 1.34 -21.82 11.56
CA ASP A 157 0.23 -21.09 10.94
C ASP A 157 -0.15 -19.84 11.74
N ALA A 158 -0.12 -19.90 13.07
CA ALA A 158 -0.32 -18.72 13.91
C ALA A 158 0.73 -17.62 13.64
N LEU A 159 2.00 -17.98 13.47
CA LEU A 159 3.07 -17.03 13.11
C LEU A 159 2.89 -16.45 11.71
N ARG A 160 2.49 -17.27 10.72
CA ARG A 160 2.17 -16.80 9.35
C ARG A 160 1.04 -15.77 9.35
N LEU A 161 -0.02 -16.04 10.10
CA LEU A 161 -1.16 -15.13 10.27
C LEU A 161 -0.75 -13.84 10.98
N ALA A 162 0.10 -13.93 12.01
CA ALA A 162 0.63 -12.78 12.74
C ALA A 162 1.55 -11.90 11.88
N ALA A 163 2.31 -12.48 10.95
CA ALA A 163 3.18 -11.75 10.04
C ALA A 163 2.41 -11.01 8.92
N ARG A 164 1.20 -11.49 8.58
CA ARG A 164 0.41 -10.97 7.44
C ARG A 164 -1.03 -10.59 7.86
N PRO A 165 -1.20 -9.49 8.61
CA PRO A 165 -2.53 -8.97 8.90
C PRO A 165 -3.24 -8.50 7.62
N PRO A 166 -4.59 -8.53 7.57
CA PRO A 166 -5.36 -8.20 6.37
C PRO A 166 -5.26 -6.73 5.95
N ASP A 167 -4.90 -5.83 6.87
CA ASP A 167 -4.55 -4.44 6.58
C ASP A 167 -3.58 -3.89 7.65
N MET A 168 -2.91 -2.79 7.31
CA MET A 168 -2.02 -2.01 8.18
C MET A 168 -2.70 -1.43 9.42
N SER A 169 -4.04 -1.47 9.48
CA SER A 169 -4.85 -1.06 10.63
C SER A 169 -5.16 -2.22 11.57
N THR A 170 -5.16 -3.46 11.08
CA THR A 170 -5.43 -4.63 11.91
C THR A 170 -4.22 -4.89 12.80
N ARG A 171 -4.48 -5.15 14.08
CA ARG A 171 -3.47 -5.46 15.08
C ARG A 171 -3.78 -6.83 15.66
N LEU A 172 -2.72 -7.57 15.98
CA LEU A 172 -2.81 -8.75 16.81
C LEU A 172 -3.28 -8.34 18.20
N SER A 173 -4.27 -9.05 18.78
CA SER A 173 -4.69 -8.80 20.16
C SER A 173 -3.56 -9.11 21.13
N SER A 174 -3.52 -8.42 22.27
CA SER A 174 -2.49 -8.67 23.30
C SER A 174 -2.55 -10.10 23.84
N GLU A 175 -3.75 -10.66 23.94
CA GLU A 175 -3.99 -12.04 24.35
C GLU A 175 -3.43 -13.04 23.34
N ALA A 176 -3.79 -12.92 22.06
CA ALA A 176 -3.26 -13.80 21.01
C ALA A 176 -1.74 -13.66 20.89
N ALA A 177 -1.20 -12.43 20.96
CA ALA A 177 0.23 -12.22 20.97
C ALA A 177 0.93 -12.95 22.12
N SER A 178 0.37 -12.89 23.32
CA SER A 178 0.93 -13.56 24.51
C SER A 178 0.84 -15.08 24.39
N ALA A 179 -0.28 -15.60 23.87
CA ALA A 179 -0.47 -17.03 23.62
C ALA A 179 0.53 -17.58 22.59
N ILE A 180 0.72 -16.89 21.46
CA ILE A 180 1.71 -17.28 20.43
C ILE A 180 3.12 -17.23 21.01
N VAL A 181 3.47 -16.16 21.73
CA VAL A 181 4.80 -16.04 22.35
C VAL A 181 5.06 -17.19 23.31
N ALA A 182 4.13 -17.51 24.19
CA ALA A 182 4.28 -18.60 25.16
C ALA A 182 4.39 -19.97 24.45
N GLY A 183 3.49 -20.23 23.49
CA GLY A 183 3.46 -21.49 22.73
C GLY A 183 4.73 -21.72 21.90
N VAL A 184 5.15 -20.71 21.13
CA VAL A 184 6.37 -20.77 20.31
C VAL A 184 7.62 -20.90 21.19
N SER A 185 7.69 -20.17 22.31
CA SER A 185 8.80 -20.27 23.25
C SER A 185 8.95 -21.69 23.80
N ALA A 186 7.84 -22.35 24.15
CA ALA A 186 7.84 -23.74 24.61
C ALA A 186 8.16 -24.75 23.49
N ALA A 187 7.68 -24.50 22.27
CA ALA A 187 7.94 -25.35 21.11
C ALA A 187 9.40 -25.29 20.63
N LEU A 188 10.10 -24.18 20.86
CA LEU A 188 11.53 -24.02 20.57
C LEU A 188 12.37 -24.58 21.74
N ASN A 189 12.49 -25.90 21.78
CA ASN A 189 13.25 -26.64 22.80
C ASN A 189 14.30 -27.57 22.17
N PRO A 190 15.25 -28.13 22.97
CA PRO A 190 16.31 -29.00 22.46
C PRO A 190 15.85 -30.31 21.80
N ASP A 191 14.66 -30.81 22.16
CA ASP A 191 14.15 -32.10 21.70
C ASP A 191 13.31 -31.97 20.41
N GLN A 192 13.15 -30.73 19.91
CA GLN A 192 12.35 -30.45 18.74
C GLN A 192 13.01 -30.92 17.44
N THR A 193 12.20 -31.42 16.50
CA THR A 193 12.68 -31.80 15.18
C THR A 193 13.33 -30.62 14.46
N PRO A 194 14.52 -30.79 13.83
CA PRO A 194 15.23 -29.71 13.17
C PRO A 194 14.42 -28.93 12.13
N ALA A 195 13.62 -29.63 11.31
CA ALA A 195 12.77 -29.00 10.29
C ALA A 195 11.76 -28.01 10.90
N VAL A 196 11.06 -28.42 11.97
CA VAL A 196 10.06 -27.59 12.65
C VAL A 196 10.73 -26.45 13.40
N PHE A 197 11.89 -26.71 14.03
CA PHE A 197 12.67 -25.67 14.71
C PHE A 197 13.07 -24.56 13.74
N VAL A 198 13.65 -24.92 12.58
CA VAL A 198 14.07 -23.95 11.56
C VAL A 198 12.86 -23.14 11.07
N GLU A 199 11.78 -23.81 10.70
CA GLU A 199 10.55 -23.15 10.23
C GLU A 199 10.01 -22.14 11.25
N LEU A 200 9.89 -22.52 12.53
CA LEU A 200 9.38 -21.64 13.57
C LEU A 200 10.29 -20.42 13.79
N VAL A 201 11.61 -20.59 13.70
CA VAL A 201 12.55 -19.47 13.84
C VAL A 201 12.43 -18.48 12.69
N GLU A 202 12.35 -18.97 11.46
CA GLU A 202 12.20 -18.12 10.27
C GLU A 202 10.88 -17.35 10.30
N LEU A 203 9.77 -18.04 10.58
CA LEU A 203 8.46 -17.40 10.72
C LEU A 203 8.43 -16.40 11.87
N SER A 204 9.05 -16.74 13.00
CA SER A 204 9.15 -15.84 14.14
C SER A 204 9.85 -14.53 13.77
N ALA A 205 10.93 -14.59 13.00
CA ALA A 205 11.69 -13.41 12.59
C ALA A 205 10.89 -12.42 11.72
N GLU A 206 9.89 -12.90 10.98
CA GLU A 206 8.99 -12.06 10.17
C GLU A 206 7.93 -11.31 11.00
N THR A 207 7.70 -11.72 12.26
CA THR A 207 6.66 -11.13 13.11
C THR A 207 7.12 -9.91 13.91
N SER A 208 6.17 -9.10 14.37
CA SER A 208 6.41 -8.01 15.32
C SER A 208 6.70 -8.48 16.74
N ILE A 209 6.28 -9.69 17.10
CA ILE A 209 6.41 -10.29 18.46
C ILE A 209 7.76 -10.99 18.70
N ARG A 210 8.61 -11.10 17.67
CA ARG A 210 9.90 -11.81 17.68
C ARG A 210 10.82 -11.53 18.87
N ARG A 211 10.80 -10.31 19.41
CA ARG A 211 11.63 -9.91 20.55
C ARG A 211 11.18 -10.50 21.88
N ASN A 212 9.92 -10.93 21.97
CA ASN A 212 9.34 -11.49 23.18
C ASN A 212 9.44 -13.02 23.22
N ILE A 213 9.81 -13.66 22.11
CA ILE A 213 9.98 -15.11 22.01
C ILE A 213 11.25 -15.51 22.75
N LYS A 214 11.11 -16.48 23.67
CA LYS A 214 12.19 -16.98 24.51
C LYS A 214 12.36 -18.48 24.29
N PRO A 215 13.16 -18.89 23.29
CA PRO A 215 13.47 -20.30 23.07
C PRO A 215 14.04 -20.93 24.35
N VAL A 216 13.58 -22.13 24.69
CA VAL A 216 14.10 -22.92 25.82
C VAL A 216 15.49 -23.47 25.49
N GLY A 217 15.71 -23.84 24.22
CA GLY A 217 17.00 -24.34 23.77
C GLY A 217 17.07 -24.53 22.27
N ILE A 218 18.23 -25.00 21.81
CA ILE A 218 18.52 -25.25 20.39
C ILE A 218 18.77 -26.76 20.25
N PRO A 219 18.12 -27.46 19.31
CA PRO A 219 18.41 -28.86 19.03
C PRO A 219 19.88 -29.11 18.70
N ALA A 220 20.36 -30.32 19.00
CA ALA A 220 21.73 -30.77 18.73
C ALA A 220 21.98 -31.08 17.23
N ASP A 221 21.67 -30.10 16.38
CA ASP A 221 21.81 -30.15 14.93
C ASP A 221 22.55 -28.89 14.43
N GLU A 222 23.49 -29.07 13.50
CA GLU A 222 24.32 -27.98 12.99
C GLU A 222 23.50 -26.96 12.19
N GLY A 223 22.47 -27.42 11.48
CA GLY A 223 21.53 -26.56 10.76
C GLY A 223 20.74 -25.65 11.70
N CYS A 224 20.21 -26.21 12.79
CA CYS A 224 19.52 -25.46 13.84
C CYS A 224 20.41 -24.41 14.48
N ARG A 225 21.68 -24.76 14.77
CA ARG A 225 22.67 -23.82 15.32
C ARG A 225 22.97 -22.68 14.35
N THR A 226 23.13 -22.99 13.07
CA THR A 226 23.39 -21.99 12.01
C THR A 226 22.24 -21.00 11.89
N VAL A 227 21.00 -21.50 11.91
CA VAL A 227 19.78 -20.67 11.87
C VAL A 227 19.66 -19.81 13.13
N ALA A 228 19.91 -20.37 14.31
CA ALA A 228 19.90 -19.60 15.57
C ALA A 228 20.94 -18.47 15.56
N VAL A 229 22.15 -18.70 15.02
CA VAL A 229 23.18 -17.65 14.86
C VAL A 229 22.68 -16.56 13.91
N LYS A 230 22.14 -16.94 12.74
CA LYS A 230 21.61 -16.01 11.72
C LYS A 230 20.53 -15.08 12.30
N TYR A 231 19.62 -15.62 13.13
CA TYR A 231 18.49 -14.86 13.68
C TYR A 231 18.71 -14.31 15.09
N ALA A 232 19.90 -14.45 15.67
CA ALA A 232 20.20 -13.94 17.02
C ALA A 232 20.04 -12.42 17.18
N GLY A 233 20.18 -11.65 16.10
CA GLY A 233 19.88 -10.21 16.11
C GLY A 233 18.38 -9.89 16.09
N ALA A 234 17.56 -10.79 15.56
CA ALA A 234 16.10 -10.64 15.51
C ALA A 234 15.42 -11.19 16.78
N ILE A 235 15.93 -12.29 17.33
CA ILE A 235 15.45 -12.97 18.53
C ILE A 235 16.60 -12.97 19.55
N PRO A 236 16.65 -11.99 20.47
CA PRO A 236 17.80 -11.77 21.35
C PRO A 236 18.15 -12.94 22.27
N GLU A 237 17.18 -13.79 22.62
CA GLU A 237 17.43 -14.95 23.50
C GLU A 237 18.32 -16.01 22.84
N PHE A 238 18.35 -16.12 21.51
CA PHE A 238 19.32 -17.00 20.84
C PHE A 238 20.76 -16.58 21.09
N ALA A 239 21.04 -15.27 21.16
CA ALA A 239 22.38 -14.79 21.47
C ALA A 239 22.83 -15.25 22.87
N LYS A 240 21.92 -15.30 23.85
CA LYS A 240 22.21 -15.81 25.19
C LYS A 240 22.49 -17.31 25.18
N LEU A 241 21.64 -18.09 24.52
CA LEU A 241 21.81 -19.55 24.39
C LEU A 241 23.10 -19.93 23.68
N LEU A 242 23.53 -19.11 22.71
CA LEU A 242 24.77 -19.32 21.95
C LEU A 242 26.01 -18.70 22.61
N GLY A 243 25.87 -18.03 23.76
CA GLY A 243 26.98 -17.35 24.45
C GLY A 243 27.57 -16.17 23.68
N MET A 244 26.84 -15.62 22.71
CA MET A 244 27.30 -14.48 21.90
C MET A 244 27.07 -13.17 22.66
N LYS A 245 28.09 -12.30 22.71
CA LYS A 245 27.90 -10.91 23.16
C LYS A 245 26.92 -10.23 22.22
N VAL A 246 25.69 -9.98 22.67
CA VAL A 246 24.70 -9.18 21.94
C VAL A 246 25.33 -7.83 21.63
N PRO A 247 25.61 -7.48 20.36
CA PRO A 247 26.12 -6.15 20.05
C PRO A 247 25.04 -5.13 20.41
N PRO A 248 25.42 -3.98 21.02
CA PRO A 248 24.47 -2.94 21.38
C PRO A 248 23.64 -2.54 20.16
N PRO A 249 22.34 -2.22 20.32
CA PRO A 249 21.48 -1.85 19.20
C PRO A 249 22.13 -0.70 18.42
N PRO A 250 22.10 -0.75 17.07
CA PRO A 250 22.67 0.32 16.27
C PRO A 250 22.02 1.64 16.67
N PRO A 251 22.81 2.72 16.90
CA PRO A 251 22.27 4.00 17.29
C PRO A 251 21.25 4.46 16.23
N PRO A 252 20.12 5.07 16.63
CA PRO A 252 19.14 5.55 15.70
C PRO A 252 19.83 6.49 14.71
N THR A 253 19.66 6.22 13.41
CA THR A 253 20.13 7.10 12.35
C THR A 253 19.44 8.45 12.53
N ARG A 254 20.16 9.42 13.09
CA ARG A 254 19.73 10.82 13.15
C ARG A 254 19.51 11.27 11.71
N ARG A 255 18.24 11.33 11.28
CA ARG A 255 17.87 12.07 10.06
C ARG A 255 18.40 13.50 10.24
N PRO A 256 19.19 14.04 9.30
CA PRO A 256 19.61 15.43 9.38
C PRO A 256 18.35 16.31 9.42
N ALA A 257 18.25 17.14 10.45
CA ALA A 257 17.19 18.13 10.56
C ALA A 257 17.24 19.02 9.32
N SER A 258 16.15 19.08 8.55
CA SER A 258 16.03 20.03 7.46
C SER A 258 16.10 21.43 8.04
N ARG A 259 17.21 22.11 7.80
CA ARG A 259 17.43 23.51 8.16
C ARG A 259 16.41 24.33 7.36
N ARG A 260 15.33 24.75 8.02
CA ARG A 260 14.37 25.71 7.49
C ARG A 260 15.11 27.06 7.45
N ALA A 261 15.51 27.49 6.26
CA ALA A 261 15.97 28.85 6.05
C ALA A 261 14.74 29.77 6.05
N SER A 262 14.83 30.81 6.87
CA SER A 262 13.96 31.98 6.90
C SER A 262 14.04 32.78 5.61
#